data_AF-A0A2P8IDU7-F1
#
_entry.id   AF-A0A2P8IDU7-F1
#
_cell.length_a   1.000
_cell.length_b   1.000
_cell.length_c   1.000
_cell.angle_alpha   90.00
_cell.angle_beta   90.00
_cell.angle_gamma   90.00
#
_symmetry.space_group_name_H-M   'P 1'
#
loop_
_entity.id
_entity.type
_entity.pdbx_description
1 polymer ?
#
loop_
_entity_poly.entity_id
_entity_poly.type
_entity_poly.pdbx_seq_one_letter_code
_entity_poly.pdbx_strand_id
1 'polypeptide(L)' 'MVDAFEQWWDSVELWLAQLPFPFQFALLMCVLLPLSLGLARLIDRVVDNASTRFNPVPKIPPPGDDAQPRKVGADEPS' A
#
# COMPACT_ATOMS: atom_id res chain seq x y z
N MET A 1 -9.93 -8.90 -32.18
CA MET A 1 -9.55 -9.40 -30.83
C MET A 1 -10.24 -8.57 -29.76
N VAL A 2 -10.22 -7.24 -29.90
CA VAL A 2 -11.08 -6.31 -29.16
C VAL A 2 -12.57 -6.62 -29.39
N ASP A 3 -12.96 -7.00 -30.61
CA ASP A 3 -14.36 -7.32 -30.97
C ASP A 3 -14.94 -8.49 -30.15
N ALA A 4 -14.13 -9.50 -29.85
CA ALA A 4 -14.55 -10.63 -29.02
C ALA A 4 -14.75 -10.20 -27.55
N PHE A 5 -13.94 -9.26 -27.08
CA PHE A 5 -14.10 -8.67 -25.75
C PHE A 5 -15.34 -7.77 -25.69
N GLU A 6 -15.60 -6.97 -26.72
CA GLU A 6 -16.80 -6.13 -26.83
C GLU A 6 -18.07 -6.97 -26.82
N GLN A 7 -18.13 -8.07 -27.59
CA GLN A 7 -19.30 -8.96 -27.61
C GLN A 7 -19.56 -9.64 -26.25
N TRP A 8 -18.48 -10.02 -25.55
CA TRP A 8 -18.58 -10.58 -24.21
C TRP A 8 -19.06 -9.52 -23.20
N TRP A 9 -18.52 -8.30 -23.29
CA TRP A 9 -18.92 -7.18 -22.45
C TRP A 9 -20.38 -6.77 -22.69
N ASP A 10 -20.84 -6.72 -23.94
CA ASP A 10 -22.24 -6.49 -24.30
C ASP A 10 -23.17 -7.52 -23.64
N SER A 11 -22.77 -8.79 -23.60
CA SER A 11 -23.51 -9.83 -22.88
C SER A 11 -23.55 -9.59 -21.36
N VAL A 12 -22.45 -9.09 -20.78
CA VAL A 12 -22.37 -8.70 -19.36
C VAL A 12 -23.25 -7.48 -19.09
N GLU A 13 -23.27 -6.48 -19.97
CA GLU A 13 -24.14 -5.31 -19.88
C GLU A 13 -25.62 -5.72 -19.88
N LEU A 14 -26.02 -6.62 -20.78
CA LEU A 14 -27.39 -7.15 -20.82
C LEU A 14 -27.74 -7.97 -19.57
N TRP A 15 -26.79 -8.71 -19.01
CA TRP A 15 -26.98 -9.43 -17.74
C TRP A 15 -27.10 -8.48 -16.54
N LEU A 16 -26.33 -7.39 -16.51
CA LEU A 16 -26.45 -6.38 -15.47
C LEU A 16 -27.76 -5.59 -15.60
N ALA A 17 -28.18 -5.25 -16.82
CA ALA A 17 -29.37 -4.45 -17.08
C ALA A 17 -30.68 -5.16 -16.67
N GLN A 18 -30.71 -6.50 -16.72
CA GLN A 18 -31.86 -7.30 -16.29
C GLN A 18 -31.95 -7.50 -14.76
N LEU A 19 -30.90 -7.15 -14.00
CA LEU A 19 -30.91 -7.30 -12.55
C LEU A 19 -31.75 -6.21 -11.87
N PRO A 20 -32.45 -6.54 -10.76
CA PRO A 20 -33.09 -5.54 -9.91
C PRO A 20 -32.06 -4.56 -9.31
N PHE A 21 -32.47 -3.30 -9.12
CA PHE A 21 -31.61 -2.21 -8.62
C PHE A 21 -30.73 -2.56 -7.38
N PRO A 22 -31.24 -3.25 -6.34
CA PRO A 22 -30.41 -3.61 -5.18
C PRO A 22 -29.22 -4.51 -5.53
N PHE A 23 -29.40 -5.42 -6.49
CA PHE A 23 -28.33 -6.33 -6.91
C PHE A 23 -27.25 -5.61 -7.73
N GLN A 24 -27.65 -4.68 -8.61
CA GLN A 24 -26.70 -3.84 -9.36
C GLN A 24 -25.83 -3.02 -8.40
N PHE A 25 -26.42 -2.40 -7.39
CA PHE A 25 -25.69 -1.61 -6.40
C PHE A 25 -24.77 -2.47 -5.53
N ALA A 26 -25.23 -3.65 -5.09
CA ALA A 26 -24.42 -4.58 -4.34
C ALA A 26 -23.20 -5.05 -5.15
N LEU A 27 -23.38 -5.43 -6.42
CA LEU A 27 -22.29 -5.82 -7.32
C LEU A 27 -21.33 -4.66 -7.55
N LEU A 28 -21.84 -3.46 -7.82
CA LEU A 28 -21.03 -2.25 -7.98
C LEU A 28 -20.17 -2.02 -6.74
N MET A 29 -20.75 -2.04 -5.54
CA MET A 29 -20.01 -1.87 -4.29
C MET A 29 -18.98 -2.98 -4.09
N CYS A 30 -19.37 -4.23 -4.30
CA CYS A 30 -18.48 -5.39 -4.20
C CYS A 30 -17.31 -5.36 -5.18
N VAL A 31 -17.40 -4.69 -6.33
CA VAL A 31 -16.31 -4.58 -7.30
C VAL A 31 -15.53 -3.28 -7.11
N LEU A 32 -16.22 -2.15 -6.92
CA LEU A 32 -15.62 -0.82 -6.81
C LEU A 32 -14.80 -0.66 -5.53
N LEU A 33 -15.29 -1.17 -4.40
CA LEU A 33 -14.57 -1.10 -3.11
C LEU A 33 -13.21 -1.83 -3.19
N PRO A 34 -13.14 -3.13 -3.56
CA PRO A 34 -11.85 -3.79 -3.67
C PRO A 34 -11.01 -3.26 -4.82
N LEU A 35 -11.60 -2.78 -5.92
CA LEU A 35 -10.84 -2.13 -6.99
C LEU A 35 -10.15 -0.86 -6.48
N SER A 36 -10.87 -0.02 -5.73
CA SER A 36 -10.33 1.18 -5.11
C SER A 36 -9.22 0.86 -4.09
N LEU A 37 -9.47 -0.10 -3.20
CA LEU A 37 -8.45 -0.57 -2.25
C LEU A 37 -7.23 -1.19 -2.95
N GLY A 38 -7.47 -1.95 -4.02
CA GLY A 38 -6.44 -2.54 -4.85
C GLY A 38 -5.57 -1.48 -5.52
N LEU A 39 -6.19 -0.44 -6.07
CA LEU A 39 -5.49 0.67 -6.72
C LEU A 39 -4.71 1.51 -5.70
N ALA A 40 -5.30 1.79 -4.53
CA ALA A 40 -4.60 2.46 -3.44
C ALA A 40 -3.35 1.67 -3.01
N ARG A 41 -3.49 0.36 -2.79
CA ARG A 41 -2.35 -0.51 -2.47
C ARG A 41 -1.32 -0.60 -3.59
N LEU A 42 -1.75 -0.54 -4.85
CA LEU A 42 -0.84 -0.53 -5.98
C LEU A 42 0.00 0.75 -5.98
N ILE A 43 -0.64 1.90 -5.75
CA ILE A 43 0.03 3.19 -5.64
C ILE A 43 1.02 3.18 -4.47
N ASP A 44 0.59 2.76 -3.29
CA ASP A 44 1.47 2.65 -2.10
C ASP A 44 2.70 1.80 -2.42
N ARG A 45 2.49 0.65 -3.06
CA ARG A 45 3.58 -0.27 -3.41
C ARG A 45 4.54 0.31 -4.46
N VAL A 46 4.03 1.08 -5.41
CA VAL A 46 4.85 1.80 -6.40
C VAL A 46 5.66 2.90 -5.71
N VAL A 47 5.05 3.64 -4.78
CA VAL A 47 5.69 4.70 -4.00
C VAL A 47 6.78 4.13 -3.09
N ASP A 48 6.53 3.02 -2.40
CA ASP A 48 7.52 2.35 -1.55
C ASP A 48 8.71 1.85 -2.36
N ASN A 49 8.44 1.23 -3.52
CA ASN A 49 9.48 0.75 -4.43
C ASN A 49 10.32 1.90 -5.01
N ALA A 50 9.68 3.01 -5.37
CA ALA A 50 10.37 4.21 -5.81
C ALA A 50 11.22 4.82 -4.69
N SER A 51 10.66 4.96 -3.49
CA SER A 51 11.35 5.55 -2.33
C SER A 51 12.57 4.72 -1.92
N THR A 52 12.46 3.39 -1.92
CA THR A 52 13.58 2.47 -1.67
C THR A 52 14.69 2.63 -2.70
N ARG A 53 14.33 2.91 -3.95
CA ARG A 53 15.31 3.13 -5.04
C ARG A 53 16.00 4.49 -4.94
N PHE A 54 15.35 5.50 -4.36
CA PHE A 54 15.87 6.87 -4.30
C PHE A 54 16.48 7.28 -2.96
N ASN A 55 16.21 6.56 -1.86
CA ASN A 55 16.75 6.90 -0.54
C ASN A 55 17.77 5.86 -0.05
N PRO A 56 19.06 6.00 -0.37
CA PRO A 56 20.09 5.31 0.40
C PRO A 56 20.08 5.91 1.80
N VAL A 57 19.43 5.21 2.74
CA VAL A 57 19.34 5.60 4.16
C VAL A 57 20.75 5.92 4.66
N PRO A 58 21.05 7.19 5.03
CA PRO A 58 22.29 7.52 5.68
C PRO A 58 22.34 6.72 6.99
N LYS A 59 23.34 5.84 7.10
CA LYS A 59 23.56 5.04 8.29
C LYS A 59 23.92 6.03 9.40
N ILE A 60 22.99 6.32 10.30
CA ILE A 60 23.33 7.01 11.55
C ILE A 60 24.22 6.00 12.29
N PRO A 61 25.51 6.29 12.51
CA PRO A 61 26.36 5.42 13.32
C PRO A 61 25.66 5.22 14.67
N PRO A 62 25.68 4.00 15.25
CA PRO A 62 25.17 3.81 16.60
C PRO A 62 25.77 4.89 17.51
N PRO A 63 25.02 5.43 18.48
CA PRO A 63 25.58 6.35 19.47
C PRO A 63 26.87 5.71 19.97
N GLY A 64 27.98 6.41 19.78
CA GLY A 64 29.26 5.88 20.22
C GLY A 64 29.21 5.67 21.73
N ASP A 65 30.23 4.98 22.23
CA ASP A 65 30.50 4.88 23.67
C ASP A 65 30.70 6.26 24.34
N ASP A 66 30.56 7.38 23.63
CA ASP A 66 30.53 8.75 24.14
C ASP A 66 29.21 9.11 24.85
N ALA A 67 28.12 8.37 24.63
CA ALA A 67 26.86 8.53 25.36
C ALA A 67 26.82 7.76 26.69
N GLN A 68 27.85 6.97 27.01
CA GLN A 68 27.96 6.32 28.32
C GLN A 68 28.31 7.40 29.35
N PRO A 69 27.47 7.63 30.38
CA PRO A 69 27.79 8.59 31.43
C PRO A 69 29.09 8.13 32.09
N ARG A 70 30.12 8.97 32.02
CA ARG A 70 31.43 8.76 32.66
C ARG A 70 31.17 8.25 34.08
N LYS A 71 31.45 6.96 34.31
CA LYS A 71 31.40 6.34 35.63
C LYS A 71 32.49 6.99 36.46
N VAL A 72 32.13 8.01 37.24
CA VAL A 72 33.01 8.56 38.28
C VAL A 72 33.22 7.43 39.29
N GLY A 73 34.47 6.95 39.37
CA GLY A 73 34.88 5.93 40.32
C GLY A 73 34.63 6.43 41.74
N ALA A 74 33.90 5.63 42.53
CA ALA A 74 33.65 5.89 43.93
C ALA A 74 34.83 5.40 44.82
N ASP A 75 36.03 5.29 44.25
CA ASP A 75 37.22 4.73 44.88
C ASP A 75 38.28 5.77 45.28
N GLU A 76 38.00 7.07 45.11
CA GLU A 76 38.84 8.13 45.69
C GLU A 76 38.30 8.56 47.06
N PRO A 77 38.91 8.12 48.19
CA PRO A 77 38.64 8.70 49.50
C PRO A 77 39.22 10.11 49.54
N SER A 78 38.35 11.06 49.91
CA SER A 78 38.67 12.48 50.12
C SER A 78 39.58 12.73 51.32
#